data_AF-A0A8H7VUK2-F1
#
_entry.id   AF-A0A8H7VUK2-F1
#
_cell.length_a   1.000
_cell.length_b   1.000
_cell.length_c   1.000
_cell.angle_alpha   90.00
_cell.angle_beta   90.00
_cell.angle_gamma   90.00
#
_symmetry.space_group_name_H-M   'P 1'
#
loop_
_entity.id
_entity.type
_entity.pdbx_description
1 polymer ?
#
loop_
_entity_poly.entity_id
_entity_poly.type
_entity_poly.pdbx_seq_one_letter_code
_entity_poly.pdbx_strand_id
1 'polypeptide(L)'
;MSGYPIITPSSPPKERTDLFSCKKTAATQTSTPPPQAQGISPPRTPPLTASVDKEDIVDDDQKKDSKQQHPKTKARLVGMGEFEPEQHFYPRVLNAQIHPLVQSFFTLGNERIIARYTHLNPRVKAETLREILSYKPKYFQWAGSDLFNVTTASGKRQMIVIETNSCPSGQKSMPILSETDEHNENGGYRTVIESAFKEQLSKADPKLGELAVIYDKNEMESSGYAAVLADVAQEDVWLVEWYDNDSEPNVKWQEVWHPIRACFRYVTQKPWNRMPLNSKTIVMNQIISCLAGGRNKMMASRAYDFYNHSELVDTGLSVRSPETINNVTRGEIPLYINAMGNHAVLKVPYSNAGQGVYTITNNDELKHFLAEDHHYDKFIVQSLVGNASWSSVTRAGKFYHVGTIPNKKNCDTFVSDLRMMVTGNEQGFRPICIYGRKARRPLTAKLDPHDNTWEMLGTNLSIKLPNGSWTTDSSRLILMDRRDFNQLGIGVDDLIDAYIQTVLAVIAIDKMSERLMANGHFDYQLFRSLNPDDALLREIQQANPDDFFDSQ
;
A
#
# COMPACT_ATOMS: atom_id res chain seq x y z
N MET A 1 -5.19 -31.14 67.80
CA MET A 1 -6.31 -30.40 68.40
C MET A 1 -6.80 -29.39 67.38
N SER A 2 -8.10 -29.48 67.04
CA SER A 2 -8.99 -28.50 66.37
C SER A 2 -8.46 -27.75 65.14
N GLY A 3 -9.03 -27.84 63.93
CA GLY A 3 -10.39 -28.20 63.54
C GLY A 3 -10.89 -27.13 62.55
N TYR A 4 -10.72 -27.37 61.25
CA TYR A 4 -11.32 -26.57 60.17
C TYR A 4 -12.65 -27.22 59.76
N PRO A 5 -13.75 -26.48 59.54
CA PRO A 5 -14.93 -27.04 58.91
C PRO A 5 -14.92 -26.79 57.39
N ILE A 6 -15.17 -27.90 56.70
CA ILE A 6 -15.51 -28.04 55.28
C ILE A 6 -17.00 -27.74 55.11
N ILE A 7 -17.39 -26.92 54.13
CA ILE A 7 -18.78 -26.85 53.64
C ILE A 7 -18.79 -26.75 52.10
N THR A 8 -19.42 -27.74 51.47
CA THR A 8 -19.91 -27.75 50.08
C THR A 8 -21.30 -28.41 50.09
N PRO A 9 -22.07 -28.41 48.98
CA PRO A 9 -23.06 -27.40 48.61
C PRO A 9 -24.51 -27.94 48.68
N SER A 10 -25.51 -27.06 48.81
CA SER A 10 -26.93 -27.43 48.70
C SER A 10 -27.61 -26.73 47.52
N SER A 11 -28.10 -27.52 46.56
CA SER A 11 -29.01 -27.12 45.48
C SER A 11 -30.49 -27.24 45.93
N PRO A 12 -31.49 -26.94 45.08
CA PRO A 12 -32.25 -25.68 45.03
C PRO A 12 -33.73 -25.84 45.47
N PRO A 13 -34.52 -24.76 45.56
CA PRO A 13 -35.98 -24.87 45.49
C PRO A 13 -36.58 -24.27 44.20
N LYS A 14 -37.69 -24.90 43.81
CA LYS A 14 -38.49 -24.74 42.60
C LYS A 14 -39.40 -23.51 42.58
N GLU A 15 -39.64 -23.04 41.36
CA GLU A 15 -40.84 -22.43 40.75
C GLU A 15 -41.95 -21.82 41.64
N ARG A 16 -42.27 -20.55 41.35
CA ARG A 16 -43.67 -20.16 41.08
C ARG A 16 -43.75 -18.95 40.15
N THR A 17 -44.52 -19.16 39.09
CA THR A 17 -45.08 -18.22 38.12
C THR A 17 -45.97 -17.17 38.76
N ASP A 18 -45.94 -15.92 38.29
CA ASP A 18 -47.14 -15.07 38.29
C ASP A 18 -47.18 -14.10 37.09
N LEU A 19 -48.38 -14.05 36.53
CA LEU A 19 -48.84 -13.28 35.37
C LEU A 19 -49.03 -11.81 35.74
N PHE A 20 -48.67 -10.88 34.84
CA PHE A 20 -49.34 -9.57 34.78
C PHE A 20 -49.62 -9.11 33.34
N SER A 21 -50.83 -9.48 32.93
CA SER A 21 -51.82 -8.78 32.11
C SER A 21 -51.49 -7.39 31.56
N CYS A 22 -51.55 -7.29 30.23
CA CYS A 22 -51.62 -6.07 29.44
C CYS A 22 -53.09 -5.56 29.41
N LYS A 23 -53.35 -4.35 29.91
CA LYS A 23 -54.64 -3.65 29.72
C LYS A 23 -54.48 -2.43 28.82
N LYS A 24 -55.33 -2.42 27.79
CA LYS A 24 -55.67 -1.33 26.88
C LYS A 24 -56.46 -0.22 27.59
N THR A 25 -56.28 1.02 27.15
CA THR A 25 -57.31 2.07 27.16
C THR A 25 -57.24 2.86 25.84
N ALA A 26 -58.39 2.91 25.14
CA ALA A 26 -58.74 3.81 24.01
C ALA A 26 -58.99 5.24 24.55
N ALA A 27 -59.19 6.35 23.82
CA ALA A 27 -59.58 6.71 22.45
C ALA A 27 -58.96 8.13 22.18
N THR A 28 -58.98 8.81 21.02
CA THR A 28 -60.08 9.09 20.06
C THR A 28 -59.48 9.80 18.85
N GLN A 29 -60.02 9.52 17.65
CA GLN A 29 -59.74 10.22 16.39
C GLN A 29 -60.55 11.51 16.29
N THR A 30 -59.94 12.57 15.73
CA THR A 30 -60.63 13.52 14.82
C THR A 30 -59.68 13.94 13.71
N SER A 31 -60.26 14.11 12.53
CA SER A 31 -59.67 14.08 11.18
C SER A 31 -59.55 15.46 10.55
N THR A 32 -58.51 15.71 9.74
CA THR A 32 -58.59 16.53 8.51
C THR A 32 -57.36 16.28 7.61
N PRO A 33 -57.49 16.27 6.26
CA PRO A 33 -56.46 15.74 5.34
C PRO A 33 -55.59 16.84 4.69
N PRO A 34 -54.39 16.51 4.16
CA PRO A 34 -53.62 17.41 3.30
C PRO A 34 -53.83 17.12 1.78
N PRO A 35 -53.56 18.10 0.90
CA PRO A 35 -53.97 18.09 -0.51
C PRO A 35 -53.03 17.30 -1.44
N GLN A 36 -53.63 16.88 -2.56
CA GLN A 36 -53.05 16.09 -3.66
C GLN A 36 -51.96 16.84 -4.44
N ALA A 37 -50.86 16.15 -4.75
CA ALA A 37 -49.89 16.56 -5.77
C ALA A 37 -50.04 15.68 -7.01
N GLN A 38 -50.20 16.35 -8.16
CA GLN A 38 -50.42 15.78 -9.48
C GLN A 38 -49.15 15.12 -10.04
N GLY A 39 -49.35 14.06 -10.83
CA GLY A 39 -48.32 13.16 -11.32
C GLY A 39 -47.53 13.65 -12.54
N ILE A 40 -46.40 12.98 -12.75
CA ILE A 40 -45.67 12.93 -14.03
C ILE A 40 -45.23 11.48 -14.24
N SER A 41 -45.69 10.88 -15.35
CA SER A 41 -45.45 9.50 -15.77
C SER A 41 -44.07 9.31 -16.40
N PRO A 42 -43.48 8.09 -16.37
CA PRO A 42 -42.19 7.80 -16.99
C PRO A 42 -42.31 7.60 -18.52
N PRO A 43 -41.26 7.90 -19.31
CA PRO A 43 -41.30 7.74 -20.76
C PRO A 43 -41.18 6.27 -21.20
N ARG A 44 -41.95 5.94 -22.24
CA ARG A 44 -42.07 4.63 -22.89
C ARG A 44 -40.88 4.35 -23.83
N THR A 45 -40.38 3.13 -23.77
CA THR A 45 -39.51 2.50 -24.79
C THR A 45 -40.32 2.17 -26.06
N PRO A 46 -39.80 2.42 -27.28
CA PRO A 46 -40.43 1.92 -28.52
C PRO A 46 -39.89 0.54 -28.93
N PRO A 47 -40.60 -0.18 -29.84
CA PRO A 47 -40.45 -1.62 -30.02
C PRO A 47 -39.49 -2.05 -31.15
N LEU A 48 -39.06 -3.32 -31.06
CA LEU A 48 -38.36 -4.10 -32.08
C LEU A 48 -39.28 -4.44 -33.27
N THR A 49 -38.83 -4.17 -34.51
CA THR A 49 -39.05 -5.03 -35.69
C THR A 49 -38.12 -4.67 -36.86
N ALA A 50 -37.31 -5.67 -37.24
CA ALA A 50 -36.86 -6.10 -38.58
C ALA A 50 -36.48 -5.10 -39.71
N SER A 51 -35.23 -5.22 -40.18
CA SER A 51 -34.96 -5.51 -41.60
C SER A 51 -33.61 -6.22 -41.74
N VAL A 52 -33.64 -7.33 -42.47
CA VAL A 52 -32.50 -8.13 -42.92
C VAL A 52 -32.00 -7.49 -44.20
N ASP A 53 -30.73 -7.13 -44.27
CA ASP A 53 -30.00 -7.07 -45.54
C ASP A 53 -28.63 -7.70 -45.33
N LYS A 54 -28.40 -8.75 -46.11
CA LYS A 54 -27.12 -9.43 -46.29
C LYS A 54 -26.27 -8.56 -47.22
N GLU A 55 -25.01 -8.36 -46.90
CA GLU A 55 -23.93 -8.39 -47.89
C GLU A 55 -22.58 -8.59 -47.20
N ASP A 56 -21.98 -9.72 -47.57
CA ASP A 56 -20.57 -10.03 -47.76
C ASP A 56 -19.56 -9.97 -46.60
N ILE A 57 -19.31 -11.19 -46.10
CA ILE A 57 -18.09 -11.61 -45.42
C ILE A 57 -16.95 -11.63 -46.46
N VAL A 58 -15.95 -10.78 -46.24
CA VAL A 58 -14.57 -11.07 -46.65
C VAL A 58 -13.69 -10.82 -45.43
N ASP A 59 -13.17 -11.92 -44.90
CA ASP A 59 -12.02 -11.95 -43.99
C ASP A 59 -10.85 -11.23 -44.66
N ASP A 60 -10.27 -10.24 -43.97
CA ASP A 60 -8.81 -10.09 -44.04
C ASP A 60 -8.26 -9.63 -42.69
N ASP A 61 -7.37 -10.48 -42.19
CA ASP A 61 -6.61 -10.40 -40.95
C ASP A 61 -5.69 -9.18 -40.96
N GLN A 62 -5.97 -8.17 -40.14
CA GLN A 62 -4.92 -7.30 -39.60
C GLN A 62 -5.22 -6.89 -38.15
N LYS A 63 -4.67 -7.68 -37.22
CA LYS A 63 -4.38 -7.23 -35.84
C LYS A 63 -3.51 -5.98 -35.90
N LYS A 64 -4.12 -4.80 -35.73
CA LYS A 64 -3.41 -3.60 -35.31
C LYS A 64 -3.29 -3.62 -33.80
N ASP A 65 -2.08 -3.91 -33.33
CA ASP A 65 -1.63 -3.56 -31.98
C ASP A 65 -1.81 -2.05 -31.76
N SER A 66 -2.91 -1.67 -31.10
CA SER A 66 -3.14 -0.30 -30.68
C SER A 66 -2.28 -0.01 -29.44
N LYS A 67 -0.98 0.22 -29.66
CA LYS A 67 -0.11 0.87 -28.66
C LYS A 67 -0.69 2.27 -28.40
N GLN A 68 -1.28 2.45 -27.23
CA GLN A 68 -1.85 3.72 -26.78
C GLN A 68 -0.73 4.78 -26.72
N GLN A 69 -0.76 5.75 -27.63
CA GLN A 69 0.06 6.95 -27.54
C GLN A 69 -0.62 7.93 -26.57
N HIS A 70 0.01 8.20 -25.42
CA HIS A 70 -0.42 9.26 -24.52
C HIS A 70 -0.19 10.63 -25.18
N PRO A 71 -1.09 11.62 -24.99
CA PRO A 71 -0.90 12.96 -25.54
C PRO A 71 0.36 13.60 -24.97
N LYS A 72 1.19 14.20 -25.84
CA LYS A 72 2.48 14.79 -25.49
C LYS A 72 2.32 15.97 -24.52
N THR A 73 2.61 15.78 -23.23
CA THR A 73 2.75 16.87 -22.26
C THR A 73 4.19 17.40 -22.26
N LYS A 74 4.35 18.73 -22.34
CA LYS A 74 5.65 19.39 -22.22
C LYS A 74 6.06 19.46 -20.74
N ALA A 75 7.36 19.38 -20.47
CA ALA A 75 7.90 19.67 -19.14
C ALA A 75 7.44 21.06 -18.66
N ARG A 76 7.01 21.15 -17.40
CA ARG A 76 6.49 22.39 -16.79
C ARG A 76 7.46 22.87 -15.72
N LEU A 77 7.75 24.17 -15.71
CA LEU A 77 8.48 24.80 -14.62
C LEU A 77 7.50 25.16 -13.50
N VAL A 78 7.89 24.89 -12.26
CA VAL A 78 7.13 25.22 -11.05
C VAL A 78 8.01 26.11 -10.19
N GLY A 79 7.55 27.34 -9.93
CA GLY A 79 8.25 28.32 -9.12
C GLY A 79 7.82 28.31 -7.64
N MET A 80 8.46 29.18 -6.86
CA MET A 80 8.15 29.40 -5.45
C MET A 80 6.75 30.00 -5.27
N GLY A 81 6.02 29.57 -4.25
CA GLY A 81 4.68 30.06 -3.92
C GLY A 81 3.56 29.55 -4.83
N GLU A 82 3.84 28.57 -5.70
CA GLU A 82 2.82 27.96 -6.58
C GLU A 82 2.03 26.81 -5.91
N PHE A 83 2.23 26.55 -4.61
CA PHE A 83 1.52 25.48 -3.91
C PHE A 83 0.06 25.87 -3.64
N GLU A 84 -0.87 25.14 -4.25
CA GLU A 84 -2.31 25.34 -4.06
C GLU A 84 -2.94 24.08 -3.47
N PRO A 85 -3.42 24.09 -2.20
CA PRO A 85 -3.94 22.89 -1.54
C PRO A 85 -5.04 22.16 -2.33
N GLU A 86 -5.90 22.90 -3.02
CA GLU A 86 -6.99 22.36 -3.84
C GLU A 86 -6.51 21.49 -5.01
N GLN A 87 -5.29 21.71 -5.49
CA GLN A 87 -4.68 20.95 -6.58
C GLN A 87 -3.98 19.67 -6.11
N HIS A 88 -3.67 19.57 -4.81
CA HIS A 88 -2.79 18.54 -4.25
C HIS A 88 -3.46 17.62 -3.21
N PHE A 89 -4.66 17.97 -2.73
CA PHE A 89 -5.42 17.15 -1.79
C PHE A 89 -6.78 16.74 -2.36
N TYR A 90 -7.33 15.63 -1.87
CA TYR A 90 -8.71 15.31 -2.18
C TYR A 90 -9.67 16.34 -1.53
N PRO A 91 -10.76 16.74 -2.19
CA PRO A 91 -11.73 17.69 -1.62
C PRO A 91 -12.29 17.26 -0.25
N ARG A 92 -12.43 15.94 -0.01
CA ARG A 92 -12.84 15.40 1.29
C ARG A 92 -11.81 15.67 2.40
N VAL A 93 -10.53 15.72 2.05
CA VAL A 93 -9.41 15.87 2.99
C VAL A 93 -9.26 17.33 3.44
N LEU A 94 -9.42 18.29 2.53
CA LEU A 94 -9.39 19.72 2.84
C LEU A 94 -10.44 20.12 3.91
N ASN A 95 -11.54 19.38 3.96
CA ASN A 95 -12.64 19.61 4.91
C ASN A 95 -12.60 18.65 6.11
N ALA A 96 -11.59 17.78 6.21
CA ALA A 96 -11.51 16.75 7.24
C ALA A 96 -10.72 17.25 8.47
N GLN A 97 -11.28 17.03 9.65
CA GLN A 97 -10.57 17.25 10.92
C GLN A 97 -9.92 15.96 11.40
N ILE A 98 -8.61 16.01 11.66
CA ILE A 98 -7.84 14.87 12.15
C ILE A 98 -8.45 14.26 13.43
N HIS A 99 -8.41 12.94 13.55
CA HIS A 99 -8.84 12.25 14.75
C HIS A 99 -7.85 12.52 15.91
N PRO A 100 -8.31 12.88 17.13
CA PRO A 100 -7.42 13.21 18.26
C PRO A 100 -6.42 12.11 18.63
N LEU A 101 -6.81 10.83 18.55
CA LEU A 101 -5.88 9.70 18.78
C LEU A 101 -4.77 9.63 17.74
N VAL A 102 -5.07 9.93 16.47
CA VAL A 102 -4.07 9.93 15.39
C VAL A 102 -3.13 11.10 15.58
N GLN A 103 -3.67 12.30 15.85
CA GLN A 103 -2.87 13.48 16.16
C GLN A 103 -1.94 13.26 17.38
N SER A 104 -2.47 12.64 18.44
CA SER A 104 -1.68 12.23 19.61
C SER A 104 -0.55 11.27 19.22
N PHE A 105 -0.82 10.25 18.39
CA PHE A 105 0.21 9.34 17.89
C PHE A 105 1.37 10.07 17.18
N PHE A 106 1.07 11.01 16.28
CA PHE A 106 2.10 11.80 15.59
C PHE A 106 2.93 12.68 16.52
N THR A 107 2.38 13.07 17.69
CA THR A 107 3.08 13.93 18.67
C THR A 107 3.74 13.15 19.81
N LEU A 108 3.63 11.81 19.85
CA LEU A 108 4.24 10.98 20.90
C LEU A 108 5.78 11.08 20.90
N GLY A 109 6.39 11.08 19.71
CA GLY A 109 7.84 10.96 19.56
C GLY A 109 8.38 9.55 19.89
N ASN A 110 9.60 9.27 19.43
CA ASN A 110 10.18 7.92 19.49
C ASN A 110 10.37 7.41 20.92
N GLU A 111 10.78 8.25 21.89
CA GLU A 111 10.99 7.80 23.28
C GLU A 111 9.71 7.29 23.95
N ARG A 112 8.57 7.95 23.74
CA ARG A 112 7.27 7.51 24.30
C ARG A 112 6.76 6.25 23.59
N ILE A 113 6.99 6.15 22.28
CA ILE A 113 6.69 4.96 21.47
C ILE A 113 7.50 3.76 22.01
N ILE A 114 8.80 3.93 22.25
CA ILE A 114 9.68 2.89 22.81
C ILE A 114 9.19 2.44 24.18
N ALA A 115 8.93 3.38 25.08
CA ALA A 115 8.45 3.07 26.44
C ALA A 115 7.12 2.31 26.42
N ARG A 116 6.17 2.71 25.56
CA ARG A 116 4.88 2.03 25.43
C ARG A 116 5.02 0.64 24.81
N TYR A 117 5.82 0.51 23.75
CA TYR A 117 5.96 -0.76 23.03
C TYR A 117 6.65 -1.83 23.86
N THR A 118 7.72 -1.48 24.57
CA THR A 118 8.47 -2.40 25.44
C THR A 118 7.65 -2.83 26.66
N HIS A 119 6.77 -1.97 27.17
CA HIS A 119 5.83 -2.35 28.22
C HIS A 119 4.84 -3.43 27.77
N LEU A 120 4.34 -3.33 26.53
CA LEU A 120 3.44 -4.34 25.95
C LEU A 120 4.18 -5.59 25.45
N ASN A 121 5.50 -5.50 25.23
CA ASN A 121 6.35 -6.58 24.75
C ASN A 121 7.58 -6.75 25.65
N PRO A 122 7.45 -7.38 26.84
CA PRO A 122 8.53 -7.45 27.84
C PRO A 122 9.83 -8.14 27.38
N ARG A 123 9.80 -8.85 26.25
CA ARG A 123 10.98 -9.50 25.66
C ARG A 123 11.85 -8.53 24.85
N VAL A 124 11.29 -7.38 24.46
CA VAL A 124 11.98 -6.38 23.64
C VAL A 124 12.74 -5.42 24.54
N LYS A 125 14.03 -5.24 24.26
CA LYS A 125 14.88 -4.27 24.96
C LYS A 125 14.68 -2.86 24.41
N ALA A 126 14.58 -1.87 25.29
CA ALA A 126 14.37 -0.48 24.91
C ALA A 126 15.54 0.10 24.10
N GLU A 127 16.76 -0.29 24.45
CA GLU A 127 18.01 0.12 23.80
C GLU A 127 18.02 -0.33 22.34
N THR A 128 17.70 -1.60 22.07
CA THR A 128 17.62 -2.14 20.72
C THR A 128 16.57 -1.41 19.88
N LEU A 129 15.40 -1.11 20.45
CA LEU A 129 14.37 -0.38 19.71
C LEU A 129 14.78 1.09 19.46
N ARG A 130 15.53 1.70 20.37
CA ARG A 130 16.09 3.04 20.19
C ARG A 130 17.11 3.06 19.05
N GLU A 131 18.01 2.09 19.00
CA GLU A 131 18.98 1.93 17.89
C GLU A 131 18.26 1.80 16.55
N ILE A 132 17.25 0.93 16.48
CA ILE A 132 16.41 0.72 15.29
C ILE A 132 15.73 2.01 14.85
N LEU A 133 15.11 2.75 15.77
CA LEU A 133 14.41 4.00 15.42
C LEU A 133 15.38 5.14 15.09
N SER A 134 16.63 5.07 15.54
CA SER A 134 17.70 6.02 15.20
C SER A 134 18.46 5.68 13.90
N TYR A 135 18.16 4.54 13.27
CA TYR A 135 18.82 4.12 12.05
C TYR A 135 18.65 5.14 10.92
N LYS A 136 19.77 5.47 10.25
CA LYS A 136 19.81 6.41 9.13
C LYS A 136 19.84 5.63 7.80
N PRO A 137 18.72 5.56 7.05
CA PRO A 137 18.70 4.85 5.78
C PRO A 137 19.56 5.52 4.71
N LYS A 138 20.31 4.72 3.95
CA LYS A 138 21.22 5.20 2.90
C LYS A 138 20.58 5.23 1.52
N TYR A 139 19.73 4.26 1.21
CA TYR A 139 19.10 4.11 -0.11
C TYR A 139 17.58 4.27 -0.07
N PHE A 140 16.96 4.08 1.10
CA PHE A 140 15.52 3.99 1.26
C PHE A 140 14.95 4.97 2.32
N GLN A 141 15.09 6.26 2.08
CA GLN A 141 14.72 7.33 3.04
C GLN A 141 13.22 7.53 3.18
N TRP A 142 12.45 7.38 2.11
CA TRP A 142 11.00 7.60 2.13
C TRP A 142 10.23 6.35 1.71
N ALA A 143 9.44 5.79 2.63
CA ALA A 143 8.83 4.49 2.41
C ALA A 143 7.39 4.43 2.91
N GLY A 144 6.62 3.48 2.37
CA GLY A 144 5.28 3.20 2.85
C GLY A 144 4.97 1.72 2.83
N SER A 145 4.51 1.19 3.95
CA SER A 145 4.14 -0.22 4.08
C SER A 145 2.63 -0.36 4.17
N ASP A 146 2.12 -1.39 3.49
CA ASP A 146 0.75 -1.85 3.57
C ASP A 146 0.64 -2.92 4.65
N LEU A 147 -0.19 -2.68 5.65
CA LEU A 147 -0.33 -3.56 6.80
C LEU A 147 -1.76 -4.05 6.96
N PHE A 148 -1.88 -5.30 7.43
CA PHE A 148 -3.14 -5.83 7.94
C PHE A 148 -3.10 -5.90 9.46
N ASN A 149 -4.21 -5.54 10.10
CA ASN A 149 -4.48 -5.93 11.47
C ASN A 149 -5.07 -7.34 11.46
N VAL A 150 -4.31 -8.29 12.01
CA VAL A 150 -4.66 -9.70 12.01
C VAL A 150 -4.75 -10.25 13.43
N THR A 151 -5.46 -11.36 13.56
CA THR A 151 -5.45 -12.18 14.77
C THR A 151 -4.92 -13.57 14.46
N THR A 152 -4.16 -14.14 15.39
CA THR A 152 -3.66 -15.52 15.29
C THR A 152 -4.71 -16.52 15.77
N ALA A 153 -4.46 -17.81 15.55
CA ALA A 153 -5.23 -18.90 16.16
C ALA A 153 -5.32 -18.84 17.70
N SER A 154 -4.34 -18.23 18.37
CA SER A 154 -4.35 -18.00 19.82
C SER A 154 -5.07 -16.71 20.24
N GLY A 155 -5.69 -15.98 19.31
CA GLY A 155 -6.38 -14.71 19.58
C GLY A 155 -5.47 -13.50 19.75
N LYS A 156 -4.17 -13.59 19.38
CA LYS A 156 -3.24 -12.46 19.49
C LYS A 156 -3.43 -11.52 18.31
N ARG A 157 -3.85 -10.28 18.58
CA ARG A 157 -3.89 -9.19 17.59
C ARG A 157 -2.49 -8.63 17.32
N GLN A 158 -2.20 -8.33 16.06
CA GLN A 158 -0.93 -7.74 15.64
C GLN A 158 -0.98 -7.19 14.22
N MET A 159 -0.06 -6.28 13.92
CA MET A 159 0.15 -5.74 12.58
C MET A 159 1.16 -6.59 11.80
N ILE A 160 0.80 -6.98 10.58
CA ILE A 160 1.72 -7.68 9.66
C ILE A 160 1.90 -6.87 8.37
N VAL A 161 3.10 -6.92 7.80
CA VAL A 161 3.48 -6.26 6.56
C VAL A 161 3.12 -7.14 5.37
N ILE A 162 2.37 -6.57 4.43
CA ILE A 162 1.95 -7.23 3.19
C ILE A 162 2.85 -6.84 2.03
N GLU A 163 3.22 -5.57 1.97
CA GLU A 163 4.09 -4.99 0.94
C GLU A 163 4.72 -3.68 1.46
N THR A 164 5.92 -3.34 0.98
CA THR A 164 6.58 -2.07 1.25
C THR A 164 6.93 -1.39 -0.07
N ASN A 165 6.70 -0.08 -0.15
CA ASN A 165 6.69 0.72 -1.38
C ASN A 165 7.74 1.84 -1.31
N SER A 166 8.52 2.03 -2.39
CA SER A 166 9.59 3.04 -2.48
C SER A 166 9.23 4.38 -3.16
N CYS A 167 8.01 4.53 -3.67
CA CYS A 167 7.36 5.84 -3.87
C CYS A 167 5.89 5.66 -3.46
N PRO A 168 5.60 5.66 -2.15
CA PRO A 168 4.24 5.47 -1.67
C PRO A 168 3.37 6.69 -2.02
N SER A 169 2.10 6.45 -2.38
CA SER A 169 1.09 7.51 -2.42
C SER A 169 0.37 7.59 -1.09
N GLY A 170 -0.09 8.78 -0.69
CA GLY A 170 -0.91 8.93 0.51
C GLY A 170 -1.10 10.35 1.03
N GLN A 171 -0.21 11.29 0.69
CA GLN A 171 -0.26 12.65 1.21
C GLN A 171 -1.54 13.38 0.83
N LYS A 172 -2.02 13.18 -0.41
CA LYS A 172 -3.32 13.73 -0.85
C LYS A 172 -4.53 13.20 -0.05
N SER A 173 -4.35 12.16 0.76
CA SER A 173 -5.36 11.46 1.57
C SER A 173 -5.21 11.72 3.06
N MET A 174 -4.19 12.45 3.51
CA MET A 174 -3.91 12.69 4.91
C MET A 174 -4.48 14.04 5.34
N PRO A 175 -5.41 14.09 6.32
CA PRO A 175 -5.83 15.34 6.91
C PRO A 175 -4.66 16.09 7.53
N ILE A 176 -4.76 17.40 7.51
CA ILE A 176 -3.76 18.29 8.06
C ILE A 176 -3.62 18.07 9.58
N LEU A 177 -2.38 17.97 10.08
CA LEU A 177 -2.09 17.57 11.47
C LEU A 177 -2.24 18.71 12.49
N SER A 178 -1.95 19.96 12.10
CA SER A 178 -1.83 21.08 13.04
C SER A 178 -2.31 22.38 12.40
N GLU A 179 -3.51 22.85 12.73
CA GLU A 179 -4.09 24.10 12.16
C GLU A 179 -3.27 25.39 12.45
N THR A 180 -2.23 25.32 13.29
CA THR A 180 -1.49 26.48 13.79
C THR A 180 -0.08 26.67 13.23
N ASP A 181 0.42 25.75 12.38
CA ASP A 181 1.77 25.89 11.80
C ASP A 181 1.77 26.83 10.58
N GLU A 182 2.79 27.70 10.45
CA GLU A 182 2.87 28.70 9.37
C GLU A 182 2.93 28.10 7.93
N HIS A 183 3.33 26.83 7.80
CA HIS A 183 3.40 26.11 6.52
C HIS A 183 2.46 24.91 6.47
N ASN A 184 1.40 24.95 7.27
CA ASN A 184 0.48 23.85 7.46
C ASN A 184 -0.26 23.43 6.19
N GLU A 185 -0.46 24.37 5.26
CA GLU A 185 -1.10 24.13 3.96
C GLU A 185 -0.36 23.07 3.12
N ASN A 186 0.96 22.96 3.28
CA ASN A 186 1.79 21.99 2.58
C ASN A 186 1.66 20.57 3.17
N GLY A 187 1.04 20.43 4.35
CA GLY A 187 0.84 19.15 5.04
C GLY A 187 2.08 18.25 5.07
N GLY A 188 1.89 16.96 4.78
CA GLY A 188 2.98 15.98 4.79
C GLY A 188 3.96 16.09 3.60
N TYR A 189 3.65 16.87 2.55
CA TYR A 189 4.56 17.07 1.41
C TYR A 189 5.86 17.73 1.87
N ARG A 190 5.76 18.83 2.63
CA ARG A 190 6.93 19.55 3.19
C ARG A 190 7.75 18.66 4.11
N THR A 191 7.07 17.88 4.95
CA THR A 191 7.75 16.93 5.84
C THR A 191 8.59 15.93 5.05
N VAL A 192 8.09 15.37 3.94
CA VAL A 192 8.87 14.44 3.10
C VAL A 192 10.10 15.12 2.51
N ILE A 193 9.93 16.29 1.89
CA ILE A 193 11.04 17.01 1.24
C ILE A 193 12.11 17.41 2.27
N GLU A 194 11.71 18.00 3.39
CA GLU A 194 12.65 18.44 4.42
C GLU A 194 13.36 17.29 5.13
N SER A 195 12.69 16.14 5.31
CA SER A 195 13.29 14.99 6.00
C SER A 195 14.15 14.15 5.09
N ALA A 196 13.58 13.71 3.97
CA ALA A 196 14.15 12.65 3.16
C ALA A 196 15.10 13.22 2.10
N PHE A 197 14.73 14.37 1.50
CA PHE A 197 15.41 14.87 0.31
C PHE A 197 16.40 16.00 0.59
N LYS A 198 16.10 16.88 1.55
CA LYS A 198 16.92 18.08 1.83
C LYS A 198 18.39 17.76 2.11
N GLU A 199 18.68 16.70 2.86
CA GLU A 199 20.05 16.26 3.15
C GLU A 199 20.76 15.69 1.90
N GLN A 200 20.02 15.08 0.99
CA GLN A 200 20.60 14.62 -0.27
C GLN A 200 20.83 15.79 -1.22
N LEU A 201 19.88 16.71 -1.28
CA LEU A 201 19.97 17.93 -2.08
C LEU A 201 21.17 18.79 -1.67
N SER A 202 21.48 18.92 -0.38
CA SER A 202 22.65 19.69 0.09
C SER A 202 23.99 19.09 -0.32
N LYS A 203 24.03 17.83 -0.75
CA LYS A 203 25.22 17.16 -1.28
C LYS A 203 25.41 17.37 -2.79
N ALA A 204 24.39 17.83 -3.51
CA ALA A 204 24.50 18.18 -4.92
C ALA A 204 25.10 19.58 -5.08
N ASP A 205 26.10 19.72 -5.95
CA ASP A 205 26.63 21.05 -6.31
C ASP A 205 25.59 21.81 -7.16
N PRO A 206 25.09 22.98 -6.71
CA PRO A 206 24.13 23.80 -7.45
C PRO A 206 24.57 24.16 -8.88
N LYS A 207 25.88 24.20 -9.14
CA LYS A 207 26.43 24.54 -10.47
C LYS A 207 26.26 23.42 -11.50
N LEU A 208 25.95 22.20 -11.06
CA LEU A 208 25.87 21.03 -11.94
C LEU A 208 24.50 20.87 -12.63
N GLY A 209 23.51 21.70 -12.29
CA GLY A 209 22.20 21.68 -12.94
C GLY A 209 21.06 22.10 -12.04
N GLU A 210 19.84 21.97 -12.55
CA GLU A 210 18.58 22.38 -11.92
C GLU A 210 17.92 21.20 -11.16
N LEU A 211 16.69 21.40 -10.69
CA LEU A 211 15.91 20.41 -9.94
C LEU A 211 14.75 19.87 -10.79
N ALA A 212 14.39 18.61 -10.54
CA ALA A 212 13.24 18.01 -11.20
C ALA A 212 12.42 17.09 -10.28
N VAL A 213 11.11 17.07 -10.51
CA VAL A 213 10.20 16.00 -10.10
C VAL A 213 9.77 15.23 -11.34
N ILE A 214 10.12 13.95 -11.40
CA ILE A 214 9.72 13.05 -12.49
C ILE A 214 8.61 12.11 -12.01
N TYR A 215 7.61 11.86 -12.84
CA TYR A 215 6.49 10.99 -12.48
C TYR A 215 5.88 10.26 -13.67
N ASP A 216 5.24 9.12 -13.42
CA ASP A 216 4.58 8.29 -14.44
C ASP A 216 3.09 8.05 -14.16
N LYS A 217 2.60 8.60 -13.06
CA LYS A 217 1.20 8.63 -12.65
C LYS A 217 1.02 9.67 -11.55
N ASN A 218 -0.23 9.99 -11.25
CA ASN A 218 -0.60 10.73 -10.04
C ASN A 218 0.03 12.14 -9.99
N GLU A 219 -0.25 12.94 -11.02
CA GLU A 219 0.18 14.34 -11.11
C GLU A 219 -0.17 15.11 -9.83
N MET A 220 -1.38 14.92 -9.27
CA MET A 220 -1.84 15.59 -8.05
C MET A 220 -0.82 15.59 -6.90
N GLU A 221 -0.21 14.44 -6.59
CA GLU A 221 0.83 14.41 -5.55
C GLU A 221 2.19 14.88 -6.08
N SER A 222 2.52 14.55 -7.33
CA SER A 222 3.82 14.87 -7.93
C SER A 222 4.02 16.39 -8.07
N SER A 223 2.98 17.11 -8.49
CA SER A 223 2.97 18.57 -8.55
C SER A 223 3.05 19.21 -7.16
N GLY A 224 2.42 18.60 -6.15
CA GLY A 224 2.54 19.04 -4.76
C GLY A 224 3.96 18.91 -4.22
N TYR A 225 4.65 17.81 -4.53
CA TYR A 225 6.07 17.67 -4.20
C TYR A 225 6.94 18.68 -4.98
N ALA A 226 6.61 19.00 -6.24
CA ALA A 226 7.36 19.98 -7.03
C ALA A 226 7.26 21.39 -6.47
N ALA A 227 6.05 21.86 -6.16
CA ALA A 227 5.84 23.18 -5.58
C ALA A 227 6.50 23.32 -4.20
N VAL A 228 6.36 22.31 -3.34
CA VAL A 228 7.05 22.29 -2.04
C VAL A 228 8.57 22.22 -2.18
N LEU A 229 9.08 21.47 -3.17
CA LEU A 229 10.52 21.43 -3.43
C LEU A 229 11.03 22.80 -3.87
N ALA A 230 10.28 23.52 -4.72
CA ALA A 230 10.65 24.86 -5.14
C ALA A 230 10.73 25.82 -3.95
N ASP A 231 9.75 25.75 -3.04
CA ASP A 231 9.76 26.54 -1.80
C ASP A 231 10.90 26.17 -0.85
N VAL A 232 11.21 24.88 -0.68
CA VAL A 232 12.27 24.45 0.24
C VAL A 232 13.66 24.73 -0.31
N ALA A 233 13.85 24.59 -1.63
CA ALA A 233 15.12 24.83 -2.31
C ALA A 233 15.35 26.29 -2.65
N GLN A 234 14.29 27.12 -2.70
CA GLN A 234 14.31 28.49 -3.20
C GLN A 234 14.81 28.56 -4.66
N GLU A 235 14.40 27.59 -5.48
CA GLU A 235 14.80 27.41 -6.88
C GLU A 235 13.63 26.86 -7.70
N ASP A 236 13.62 27.13 -9.01
CA ASP A 236 12.61 26.56 -9.90
C ASP A 236 12.80 25.05 -10.07
N VAL A 237 11.68 24.32 -10.21
CA VAL A 237 11.68 22.87 -10.31
C VAL A 237 10.94 22.42 -11.58
N TRP A 238 11.56 21.55 -12.37
CA TRP A 238 10.92 20.91 -13.51
C TRP A 238 9.98 19.80 -13.07
N LEU A 239 8.70 19.93 -13.36
CA LEU A 239 7.72 18.85 -13.27
C LEU A 239 7.62 18.15 -14.64
N VAL A 240 8.01 16.87 -14.69
CA VAL A 240 8.18 16.12 -15.94
C VAL A 240 7.47 14.77 -15.89
N GLU A 241 6.61 14.53 -16.87
CA GLU A 241 5.99 13.22 -17.11
C GLU A 241 6.95 12.28 -17.84
N TRP A 242 7.00 11.02 -17.40
CA TRP A 242 7.84 10.00 -18.00
C TRP A 242 7.25 8.58 -17.87
N TYR A 243 6.49 8.18 -18.88
CA TYR A 243 5.85 6.86 -18.98
C TYR A 243 6.81 5.80 -19.53
N ASP A 244 6.41 4.54 -19.35
CA ASP A 244 7.20 3.37 -19.74
C ASP A 244 7.44 3.25 -21.26
N ASN A 245 6.44 3.63 -22.06
CA ASN A 245 6.43 3.44 -23.52
C ASN A 245 6.55 4.77 -24.28
N ASP A 246 7.12 5.80 -23.66
CA ASP A 246 7.33 7.09 -24.33
C ASP A 246 8.40 6.95 -25.42
N SER A 247 8.01 7.12 -26.67
CA SER A 247 8.94 7.08 -27.81
C SER A 247 9.89 8.28 -27.84
N GLU A 248 9.46 9.41 -27.29
CA GLU A 248 10.24 10.65 -27.18
C GLU A 248 10.09 11.23 -25.77
N PRO A 249 10.75 10.65 -24.76
CA PRO A 249 10.61 11.10 -23.37
C PRO A 249 11.27 12.47 -23.18
N ASN A 250 10.70 13.27 -22.27
CA ASN A 250 11.27 14.55 -21.83
C ASN A 250 12.45 14.39 -20.86
N VAL A 251 12.87 13.16 -20.58
CA VAL A 251 13.96 12.80 -19.67
C VAL A 251 14.96 11.92 -20.43
N LYS A 252 16.26 12.28 -20.38
CA LYS A 252 17.35 11.52 -20.98
C LYS A 252 18.60 11.58 -20.10
N TRP A 253 19.37 10.50 -20.08
CA TRP A 253 20.67 10.42 -19.41
C TRP A 253 21.80 10.82 -20.37
N GLN A 254 21.79 12.06 -20.87
CA GLN A 254 22.75 12.59 -21.86
C GLN A 254 23.09 14.07 -21.59
N GLU A 255 24.23 14.55 -22.08
CA GLU A 255 24.78 15.87 -21.73
C GLU A 255 24.22 17.07 -22.53
N VAL A 256 23.36 16.86 -23.53
CA VAL A 256 22.89 17.94 -24.45
C VAL A 256 21.59 18.63 -23.96
N TRP A 257 21.01 18.16 -22.86
CA TRP A 257 19.72 18.64 -22.32
C TRP A 257 19.92 19.53 -21.10
N HIS A 258 18.83 20.12 -20.58
CA HIS A 258 18.86 20.84 -19.31
C HIS A 258 19.44 19.92 -18.22
N PRO A 259 20.61 20.24 -17.64
CA PRO A 259 21.25 19.37 -16.68
C PRO A 259 20.47 19.40 -15.38
N ILE A 260 20.20 18.22 -14.79
CA ILE A 260 19.50 18.09 -13.51
C ILE A 260 20.48 17.52 -12.48
N ARG A 261 20.72 18.26 -11.40
CA ARG A 261 21.66 17.85 -10.34
C ARG A 261 21.01 16.93 -9.31
N ALA A 262 19.72 17.14 -9.04
CA ALA A 262 18.96 16.36 -8.08
C ALA A 262 17.50 16.21 -8.54
N CYS A 263 16.95 15.02 -8.35
CA CYS A 263 15.65 14.64 -8.84
C CYS A 263 14.85 13.89 -7.78
N PHE A 264 13.64 14.39 -7.49
CA PHE A 264 12.66 13.67 -6.70
C PHE A 264 11.88 12.74 -7.63
N ARG A 265 11.99 11.43 -7.39
CA ARG A 265 11.42 10.41 -8.27
C ARG A 265 10.07 9.92 -7.75
N TYR A 266 9.03 10.18 -8.53
CA TYR A 266 7.69 9.59 -8.39
C TYR A 266 7.36 8.66 -9.58
N VAL A 267 8.37 7.94 -10.08
CA VAL A 267 8.20 6.93 -11.14
C VAL A 267 7.94 5.57 -10.50
N THR A 268 6.81 4.94 -10.85
CA THR A 268 6.27 3.80 -10.10
C THR A 268 6.11 2.51 -10.90
N GLN A 269 6.03 2.59 -12.22
CA GLN A 269 5.83 1.48 -13.14
C GLN A 269 7.17 1.16 -13.80
N LYS A 270 7.74 0.01 -13.41
CA LYS A 270 9.02 -0.52 -13.91
C LYS A 270 10.17 0.50 -14.01
N PRO A 271 10.44 1.34 -12.98
CA PRO A 271 11.45 2.40 -13.08
C PRO A 271 12.86 1.90 -13.46
N TRP A 272 13.18 0.64 -13.17
CA TRP A 272 14.48 0.01 -13.44
C TRP A 272 14.78 -0.23 -14.92
N ASN A 273 13.81 -0.08 -15.83
CA ASN A 273 14.06 -0.24 -17.27
C ASN A 273 14.52 1.04 -17.97
N ARG A 274 14.44 2.18 -17.28
CA ARG A 274 14.75 3.50 -17.86
C ARG A 274 15.60 4.39 -16.96
N MET A 275 15.71 4.06 -15.67
CA MET A 275 16.59 4.74 -14.74
C MET A 275 17.80 3.85 -14.41
N PRO A 276 19.03 4.36 -14.57
CA PRO A 276 20.23 3.61 -14.25
C PRO A 276 20.34 3.40 -12.73
N LEU A 277 21.08 2.36 -12.36
CA LEU A 277 21.38 2.02 -10.97
C LEU A 277 22.38 3.02 -10.36
N ASN A 278 23.34 3.46 -11.17
CA ASN A 278 24.31 4.48 -10.84
C ASN A 278 24.06 5.73 -11.68
N SER A 279 24.02 6.89 -11.02
CA SER A 279 23.74 8.17 -11.67
C SER A 279 24.58 9.27 -11.05
N LYS A 280 25.01 10.24 -11.87
CA LYS A 280 25.62 11.49 -11.38
C LYS A 280 24.58 12.40 -10.72
N THR A 281 23.35 12.42 -11.24
CA THR A 281 22.20 13.09 -10.65
C THR A 281 21.78 12.36 -9.39
N ILE A 282 21.57 13.09 -8.29
CA ILE A 282 21.03 12.53 -7.05
C ILE A 282 19.54 12.20 -7.24
N VAL A 283 19.14 10.94 -7.04
CA VAL A 283 17.75 10.49 -7.23
C VAL A 283 17.20 9.93 -5.92
N MET A 284 16.05 10.44 -5.48
CA MET A 284 15.37 9.95 -4.28
C MET A 284 14.00 9.30 -4.58
N ASN A 285 13.72 8.08 -4.11
CA ASN A 285 14.69 7.08 -3.66
C ASN A 285 15.46 6.49 -4.85
N GLN A 286 16.63 5.91 -4.58
CA GLN A 286 17.42 5.25 -5.63
C GLN A 286 16.72 3.99 -6.16
N ILE A 287 17.03 3.60 -7.41
CA ILE A 287 16.43 2.43 -8.07
C ILE A 287 16.70 1.14 -7.31
N ILE A 288 17.87 1.04 -6.66
CA ILE A 288 18.22 -0.13 -5.85
C ILE A 288 17.18 -0.43 -4.78
N SER A 289 16.59 0.60 -4.13
CA SER A 289 15.54 0.40 -3.11
C SER A 289 14.30 -0.29 -3.69
N CYS A 290 13.97 -0.06 -4.98
CA CYS A 290 12.91 -0.78 -5.67
C CYS A 290 13.25 -2.25 -5.84
N LEU A 291 14.46 -2.53 -6.33
CA LEU A 291 14.91 -3.88 -6.65
C LEU A 291 15.14 -4.74 -5.40
N ALA A 292 15.66 -4.13 -4.33
CA ALA A 292 15.95 -4.78 -3.05
C ALA A 292 14.70 -5.15 -2.23
N GLY A 293 13.54 -4.61 -2.58
CA GLY A 293 12.27 -5.00 -1.96
C GLY A 293 11.15 -3.97 -2.04
N GLY A 294 11.48 -2.68 -2.18
CA GLY A 294 10.50 -1.59 -2.17
C GLY A 294 9.55 -1.57 -3.37
N ARG A 295 9.80 -2.36 -4.42
CA ARG A 295 8.84 -2.67 -5.50
C ARG A 295 8.99 -4.09 -6.03
N ASN A 296 9.65 -4.94 -5.26
CA ASN A 296 9.97 -6.31 -5.64
C ASN A 296 9.63 -7.22 -4.47
N LYS A 297 8.40 -7.76 -4.49
CA LYS A 297 7.84 -8.53 -3.37
C LYS A 297 8.68 -9.77 -3.03
N MET A 298 9.33 -10.35 -4.03
CA MET A 298 10.21 -11.51 -3.85
C MET A 298 11.47 -11.11 -3.06
N MET A 299 12.10 -9.99 -3.43
CA MET A 299 13.27 -9.50 -2.70
C MET A 299 12.91 -8.97 -1.32
N ALA A 300 11.73 -8.37 -1.15
CA ALA A 300 11.23 -7.94 0.16
C ALA A 300 11.13 -9.12 1.14
N SER A 301 10.53 -10.24 0.73
CA SER A 301 10.44 -11.45 1.56
C SER A 301 11.82 -11.90 2.03
N ARG A 302 12.83 -11.94 1.13
CA ARG A 302 14.19 -12.34 1.50
C ARG A 302 14.89 -11.31 2.40
N ALA A 303 14.67 -10.02 2.15
CA ALA A 303 15.22 -8.96 2.99
C ALA A 303 14.71 -9.09 4.42
N TYR A 304 13.41 -9.35 4.60
CA TYR A 304 12.79 -9.57 5.89
C TYR A 304 13.38 -10.79 6.59
N ASP A 305 13.48 -11.92 5.89
CA ASP A 305 14.04 -13.16 6.44
C ASP A 305 15.51 -12.97 6.86
N PHE A 306 16.34 -12.36 6.02
CA PHE A 306 17.74 -12.10 6.37
C PHE A 306 17.84 -11.21 7.60
N TYR A 307 17.13 -10.08 7.66
CA TYR A 307 17.19 -9.18 8.81
C TYR A 307 16.68 -9.84 10.10
N ASN A 308 15.60 -10.62 9.99
CA ASN A 308 15.06 -11.41 11.10
C ASN A 308 16.08 -12.39 11.67
N HIS A 309 16.84 -13.08 10.81
CA HIS A 309 17.79 -14.11 11.23
C HIS A 309 19.18 -13.58 11.60
N SER A 310 19.64 -12.50 10.98
CA SER A 310 21.00 -11.99 11.19
C SER A 310 21.13 -11.01 12.34
N GLU A 311 20.10 -10.18 12.56
CA GLU A 311 20.21 -9.03 13.49
C GLU A 311 19.09 -8.97 14.53
N LEU A 312 17.86 -9.39 14.18
CA LEU A 312 16.75 -9.35 15.12
C LEU A 312 16.63 -10.61 15.99
N VAL A 313 17.43 -11.64 15.72
CA VAL A 313 17.46 -12.85 16.55
C VAL A 313 17.70 -12.50 18.02
N ASP A 314 16.96 -13.12 18.92
CA ASP A 314 17.00 -12.90 20.38
C ASP A 314 16.62 -11.49 20.88
N THR A 315 16.25 -10.56 19.99
CA THR A 315 15.78 -9.21 20.39
C THR A 315 14.30 -9.17 20.78
N GLY A 316 13.54 -10.23 20.45
CA GLY A 316 12.09 -10.26 20.58
C GLY A 316 11.34 -9.47 19.50
N LEU A 317 12.05 -8.85 18.55
CA LEU A 317 11.51 -8.19 17.37
C LEU A 317 11.59 -9.09 16.14
N SER A 318 10.70 -8.85 15.19
CA SER A 318 10.74 -9.47 13.86
C SER A 318 9.86 -8.66 12.91
N VAL A 319 10.28 -8.58 11.65
CA VAL A 319 9.37 -8.21 10.55
C VAL A 319 8.37 -9.35 10.40
N ARG A 320 7.10 -9.07 10.66
CA ARG A 320 6.02 -10.05 10.55
C ARG A 320 5.36 -9.89 9.21
N SER A 321 5.45 -10.91 8.38
CA SER A 321 4.75 -11.01 7.10
C SER A 321 4.06 -12.36 6.96
N PRO A 322 3.04 -12.50 6.09
CA PRO A 322 2.49 -13.81 5.77
C PRO A 322 3.56 -14.72 5.15
N GLU A 323 3.41 -16.04 5.33
CA GLU A 323 4.32 -17.04 4.75
C GLU A 323 4.36 -16.85 3.24
N THR A 324 5.56 -16.67 2.67
CA THR A 324 5.74 -16.35 1.25
C THR A 324 6.77 -17.30 0.65
N ILE A 325 6.34 -18.06 -0.36
CA ILE A 325 7.21 -18.95 -1.14
C ILE A 325 7.68 -18.19 -2.38
N ASN A 326 9.00 -18.10 -2.52
CA ASN A 326 9.68 -17.34 -3.56
C ASN A 326 10.09 -18.23 -4.75
N ASN A 327 10.43 -17.60 -5.89
CA ASN A 327 10.94 -18.25 -7.11
C ASN A 327 10.02 -19.33 -7.72
N VAL A 328 8.71 -19.23 -7.54
CA VAL A 328 7.78 -20.26 -8.01
C VAL A 328 7.56 -20.13 -9.51
N THR A 329 7.74 -21.22 -10.26
CA THR A 329 7.41 -21.29 -11.69
C THR A 329 5.95 -21.66 -11.91
N ARG A 330 5.39 -21.32 -13.08
CA ARG A 330 3.99 -21.62 -13.44
C ARG A 330 3.60 -23.09 -13.23
N GLY A 331 4.50 -24.03 -13.49
CA GLY A 331 4.26 -25.47 -13.31
C GLY A 331 4.20 -25.93 -11.85
N GLU A 332 4.84 -25.21 -10.94
CA GLU A 332 4.90 -25.56 -9.51
C GLU A 332 3.74 -24.97 -8.70
N ILE A 333 3.07 -23.95 -9.23
CA ILE A 333 1.99 -23.22 -8.55
C ILE A 333 0.91 -24.15 -7.96
N PRO A 334 0.34 -25.12 -8.69
CA PRO A 334 -0.70 -26.01 -8.14
C PRO A 334 -0.23 -26.82 -6.93
N LEU A 335 1.07 -27.20 -6.88
CA LEU A 335 1.63 -27.99 -5.80
C LEU A 335 1.66 -27.19 -4.49
N TYR A 336 2.12 -25.93 -4.56
CA TYR A 336 2.18 -25.06 -3.39
C TYR A 336 0.80 -24.64 -2.89
N ILE A 337 -0.16 -24.40 -3.79
CA ILE A 337 -1.55 -24.09 -3.42
C ILE A 337 -2.18 -25.26 -2.68
N ASN A 338 -1.98 -26.49 -3.16
CA ASN A 338 -2.46 -27.70 -2.49
C ASN A 338 -1.82 -27.83 -1.09
N ALA A 339 -0.51 -27.60 -0.98
CA ALA A 339 0.20 -27.62 0.31
C ALA A 339 -0.32 -26.58 1.31
N MET A 340 -0.82 -25.43 0.85
CA MET A 340 -1.43 -24.37 1.69
C MET A 340 -2.92 -24.60 2.01
N GLY A 341 -3.49 -25.75 1.62
CA GLY A 341 -4.90 -26.09 1.85
C GLY A 341 -5.85 -25.49 0.82
N ASN A 342 -5.43 -25.42 -0.44
CA ASN A 342 -6.18 -24.93 -1.61
C ASN A 342 -6.56 -23.44 -1.59
N HIS A 343 -6.00 -22.68 -0.65
CA HIS A 343 -6.21 -21.24 -0.54
C HIS A 343 -4.85 -20.56 -0.51
N ALA A 344 -4.61 -19.60 -1.40
CA ALA A 344 -3.39 -18.81 -1.45
C ALA A 344 -3.58 -17.49 -2.21
N VAL A 345 -2.61 -16.59 -2.08
CA VAL A 345 -2.49 -15.40 -2.93
C VAL A 345 -1.28 -15.56 -3.84
N LEU A 346 -1.51 -15.57 -5.14
CA LEU A 346 -0.45 -15.48 -6.14
C LEU A 346 -0.18 -14.02 -6.46
N LYS A 347 1.10 -13.66 -6.54
CA LYS A 347 1.49 -12.30 -6.95
C LYS A 347 2.60 -12.34 -7.99
N VAL A 348 2.46 -11.49 -9.00
CA VAL A 348 3.57 -11.07 -9.86
C VAL A 348 4.48 -10.17 -9.01
N PRO A 349 5.77 -10.51 -8.82
CA PRO A 349 6.61 -9.86 -7.81
C PRO A 349 6.83 -8.36 -8.04
N TYR A 350 6.82 -7.92 -9.31
CA TYR A 350 7.23 -6.58 -9.75
C TYR A 350 6.04 -5.65 -10.06
N SER A 351 4.81 -6.19 -10.05
CA SER A 351 3.59 -5.42 -10.34
C SER A 351 3.14 -4.58 -9.16
N ASN A 352 2.49 -3.45 -9.43
CA ASN A 352 2.04 -2.47 -8.44
C ASN A 352 0.53 -2.18 -8.53
N ALA A 353 0.00 -1.50 -7.50
CA ALA A 353 -1.40 -1.04 -7.43
C ALA A 353 -2.46 -2.16 -7.54
N GLY A 354 -2.13 -3.36 -7.01
CA GLY A 354 -3.03 -4.52 -7.04
C GLY A 354 -3.07 -5.26 -8.38
N GLN A 355 -2.30 -4.81 -9.38
CA GLN A 355 -2.16 -5.55 -10.63
C GLN A 355 -1.31 -6.80 -10.39
N GLY A 356 -1.67 -7.90 -11.06
CA GLY A 356 -0.97 -9.17 -10.93
C GLY A 356 -1.09 -9.79 -9.53
N VAL A 357 -2.16 -9.50 -8.79
CA VAL A 357 -2.50 -10.18 -7.54
C VAL A 357 -3.74 -11.02 -7.77
N TYR A 358 -3.64 -12.32 -7.52
CA TYR A 358 -4.70 -13.29 -7.75
C TYR A 358 -4.97 -14.03 -6.45
N THR A 359 -6.21 -13.94 -5.97
CA THR A 359 -6.68 -14.72 -4.84
C THR A 359 -7.18 -16.06 -5.39
N ILE A 360 -6.57 -17.15 -4.93
CA ILE A 360 -6.96 -18.49 -5.36
C ILE A 360 -7.66 -19.17 -4.19
N THR A 361 -8.95 -19.43 -4.38
CA THR A 361 -9.85 -20.09 -3.43
C THR A 361 -10.64 -21.22 -4.07
N ASN A 362 -10.69 -21.26 -5.40
CA ASN A 362 -11.31 -22.32 -6.19
C ASN A 362 -10.44 -22.70 -7.41
N ASN A 363 -10.79 -23.82 -8.05
CA ASN A 363 -10.04 -24.34 -9.20
C ASN A 363 -10.21 -23.48 -10.46
N ASP A 364 -11.29 -22.72 -10.58
CA ASP A 364 -11.57 -21.91 -11.77
C ASP A 364 -10.69 -20.64 -11.78
N GLU A 365 -10.49 -20.00 -10.62
CA GLU A 365 -9.51 -18.92 -10.42
C GLU A 365 -8.09 -19.40 -10.77
N LEU A 366 -7.72 -20.62 -10.35
CA LEU A 366 -6.42 -21.20 -10.68
C LEU A 366 -6.27 -21.47 -12.19
N LYS A 367 -7.29 -22.06 -12.82
CA LYS A 367 -7.27 -22.32 -14.27
C LYS A 367 -7.20 -21.03 -15.08
N HIS A 368 -7.94 -19.99 -14.66
CA HIS A 368 -7.90 -18.68 -15.30
C HIS A 368 -6.50 -18.08 -15.25
N PHE A 369 -5.88 -18.06 -14.06
CA PHE A 369 -4.50 -17.60 -13.90
C PHE A 369 -3.51 -18.40 -14.78
N LEU A 370 -3.66 -19.73 -14.79
CA LEU A 370 -2.84 -20.63 -15.61
C LEU A 370 -3.15 -20.58 -17.10
N ALA A 371 -4.16 -19.85 -17.56
CA ALA A 371 -4.47 -19.65 -18.98
C ALA A 371 -3.97 -18.28 -19.48
N GLU A 372 -3.80 -17.32 -18.58
CA GLU A 372 -3.31 -15.98 -18.88
C GLU A 372 -1.84 -15.99 -19.36
N ASP A 373 -1.50 -15.03 -20.21
CA ASP A 373 -0.14 -14.80 -20.67
C ASP A 373 0.58 -13.85 -19.71
N HIS A 374 1.75 -14.26 -19.24
CA HIS A 374 2.50 -13.55 -18.21
C HIS A 374 3.86 -13.14 -18.77
N HIS A 375 4.20 -11.86 -18.63
CA HIS A 375 5.50 -11.32 -19.07
C HIS A 375 6.68 -11.83 -18.25
N TYR A 376 6.44 -12.16 -16.97
CA TYR A 376 7.45 -12.66 -16.04
C TYR A 376 7.22 -14.14 -15.76
N ASP A 377 8.31 -14.90 -15.55
CA ASP A 377 8.27 -16.36 -15.38
C ASP A 377 8.28 -16.79 -13.91
N LYS A 378 8.60 -15.86 -12.99
CA LYS A 378 8.68 -16.11 -11.55
C LYS A 378 7.55 -15.42 -10.80
N PHE A 379 6.91 -16.19 -9.93
CA PHE A 379 5.81 -15.75 -9.07
C PHE A 379 6.15 -15.94 -7.60
N ILE A 380 5.39 -15.26 -6.74
CA ILE A 380 5.35 -15.58 -5.30
C ILE A 380 3.98 -16.17 -4.94
N VAL A 381 4.02 -17.19 -4.08
CA VAL A 381 2.83 -17.78 -3.47
C VAL A 381 2.84 -17.35 -2.00
N GLN A 382 1.88 -16.53 -1.60
CA GLN A 382 1.76 -16.02 -0.24
C GLN A 382 0.51 -16.60 0.45
N SER A 383 0.62 -16.88 1.75
CA SER A 383 -0.52 -17.34 2.54
C SER A 383 -1.65 -16.31 2.56
N LEU A 384 -2.87 -16.76 2.26
CA LEU A 384 -4.10 -15.98 2.27
C LEU A 384 -4.52 -15.63 3.69
N VAL A 385 -4.64 -14.32 3.95
CA VAL A 385 -5.20 -13.77 5.19
C VAL A 385 -6.66 -13.43 4.94
N GLY A 386 -7.55 -14.38 5.23
CA GLY A 386 -8.99 -14.25 4.97
C GLY A 386 -9.82 -14.34 6.23
N ASN A 387 -11.01 -14.92 6.10
CA ASN A 387 -11.85 -15.25 7.26
C ASN A 387 -11.27 -16.46 8.02
N ALA A 388 -11.62 -16.59 9.30
CA ALA A 388 -11.30 -17.77 10.12
C ALA A 388 -11.68 -19.11 9.46
N SER A 389 -12.76 -19.11 8.68
CA SER A 389 -13.31 -20.31 8.05
C SER A 389 -12.56 -20.75 6.79
N TRP A 390 -11.79 -19.88 6.14
CA TRP A 390 -11.18 -20.15 4.82
C TRP A 390 -9.80 -19.52 4.59
N SER A 391 -8.99 -19.34 5.65
CA SER A 391 -7.59 -18.88 5.52
C SER A 391 -6.61 -20.02 5.26
N SER A 392 -5.47 -19.72 4.61
CA SER A 392 -4.41 -20.71 4.31
C SER A 392 -3.89 -21.40 5.56
N VAL A 393 -3.45 -22.64 5.39
CA VAL A 393 -2.73 -23.40 6.42
C VAL A 393 -1.24 -23.20 6.22
N THR A 394 -0.55 -22.74 7.26
CA THR A 394 0.89 -22.43 7.26
C THR A 394 1.58 -23.17 8.40
N ARG A 395 2.91 -23.29 8.33
CA ARG A 395 3.69 -23.93 9.41
C ARG A 395 3.69 -23.12 10.71
N ALA A 396 3.64 -21.79 10.60
CA ALA A 396 3.64 -20.86 11.73
C ALA A 396 2.24 -20.58 12.31
N GLY A 397 1.19 -21.19 11.75
CA GLY A 397 -0.20 -20.99 12.16
C GLY A 397 -0.95 -19.91 11.36
N LYS A 398 -2.28 -19.96 11.42
CA LYS A 398 -3.15 -19.15 10.57
C LYS A 398 -3.25 -17.70 11.04
N PHE A 399 -3.26 -16.77 10.08
CA PHE A 399 -3.66 -15.38 10.28
C PHE A 399 -5.07 -15.15 9.77
N TYR A 400 -5.86 -14.44 10.57
CA TYR A 400 -7.22 -14.06 10.22
C TYR A 400 -7.34 -12.56 10.19
N HIS A 401 -8.06 -12.04 9.21
CA HIS A 401 -8.29 -10.61 9.12
C HIS A 401 -9.23 -10.14 10.23
N VAL A 402 -8.84 -9.12 11.01
CA VAL A 402 -9.73 -8.52 12.05
C VAL A 402 -10.89 -7.78 11.39
N GLY A 403 -10.57 -6.99 10.36
CA GLY A 403 -11.54 -6.26 9.56
C GLY A 403 -12.02 -4.98 10.22
N THR A 404 -12.93 -4.28 9.55
CA THR A 404 -13.57 -3.07 10.08
C THR A 404 -14.56 -3.40 11.19
N ILE A 405 -14.88 -2.41 12.02
CA ILE A 405 -16.04 -2.51 12.92
C ILE A 405 -17.29 -2.82 12.07
N PRO A 406 -18.12 -3.81 12.50
CA PRO A 406 -19.36 -4.16 11.80
C PRO A 406 -20.25 -2.95 11.50
N ASN A 407 -20.76 -2.88 10.27
CA ASN A 407 -21.66 -1.79 9.88
C ASN A 407 -22.99 -1.86 10.64
N LYS A 408 -23.68 -0.72 10.80
CA LYS A 408 -24.96 -0.68 11.54
C LYS A 408 -26.11 -1.40 10.81
N LYS A 409 -26.04 -1.52 9.48
CA LYS A 409 -27.15 -1.98 8.65
C LYS A 409 -27.32 -3.51 8.69
N ASN A 410 -26.23 -4.23 8.48
CA ASN A 410 -26.21 -5.69 8.33
C ASN A 410 -25.18 -6.37 9.24
N CYS A 411 -24.47 -5.62 10.08
CA CYS A 411 -23.32 -6.10 10.84
C CYS A 411 -22.19 -6.65 9.94
N ASP A 412 -22.05 -6.10 8.73
CA ASP A 412 -21.01 -6.55 7.81
C ASP A 412 -19.64 -6.04 8.24
N THR A 413 -18.66 -6.94 8.21
CA THR A 413 -17.23 -6.64 8.38
C THR A 413 -16.55 -6.61 7.02
N PHE A 414 -15.66 -5.66 6.79
CA PHE A 414 -14.89 -5.56 5.54
C PHE A 414 -13.41 -5.78 5.82
N VAL A 415 -12.70 -6.35 4.85
CA VAL A 415 -11.22 -6.32 4.85
C VAL A 415 -10.76 -4.87 4.72
N SER A 416 -9.74 -4.54 5.50
CA SER A 416 -9.16 -3.21 5.54
C SER A 416 -7.66 -3.29 5.74
N ASP A 417 -6.92 -2.56 4.92
CA ASP A 417 -5.51 -2.30 5.20
C ASP A 417 -5.30 -0.93 5.84
N LEU A 418 -4.14 -0.79 6.44
CA LEU A 418 -3.57 0.47 6.88
C LEU A 418 -2.28 0.69 6.11
N ARG A 419 -2.17 1.81 5.39
CA ARG A 419 -0.87 2.25 4.87
C ARG A 419 -0.23 3.18 5.89
N MET A 420 0.98 2.83 6.31
CA MET A 420 1.83 3.66 7.17
C MET A 420 3.04 4.11 6.35
N MET A 421 3.25 5.42 6.28
CA MET A 421 4.39 6.02 5.60
C MET A 421 5.35 6.60 6.63
N VAL A 422 6.65 6.40 6.39
CA VAL A 422 7.73 6.85 7.24
C VAL A 422 8.80 7.56 6.42
N THR A 423 9.53 8.43 7.09
CA THR A 423 10.79 9.00 6.58
C THR A 423 11.90 8.74 7.59
N GLY A 424 13.11 8.48 7.11
CA GLY A 424 14.31 8.32 7.92
C GLY A 424 15.39 9.29 7.49
N ASN A 425 16.01 9.95 8.47
CA ASN A 425 17.14 10.87 8.27
C ASN A 425 18.12 10.78 9.46
N GLU A 426 19.01 11.78 9.61
CA GLU A 426 19.97 11.84 10.73
C GLU A 426 19.34 11.85 12.13
N GLN A 427 18.06 12.25 12.25
CA GLN A 427 17.31 12.24 13.51
C GLN A 427 16.58 10.91 13.74
N GLY A 428 16.77 9.93 12.84
CA GLY A 428 16.08 8.65 12.84
C GLY A 428 14.77 8.66 12.06
N PHE A 429 13.92 7.69 12.36
CA PHE A 429 12.62 7.52 11.72
C PHE A 429 11.53 8.39 12.37
N ARG A 430 10.57 8.82 11.54
CA ARG A 430 9.29 9.38 11.98
C ARG A 430 8.13 8.98 11.05
N PRO A 431 6.91 8.84 11.58
CA PRO A 431 5.71 8.66 10.76
C PRO A 431 5.35 9.98 10.05
N ILE A 432 4.85 9.89 8.82
CA ILE A 432 4.51 11.08 8.00
C ILE A 432 3.07 11.07 7.48
N CYS A 433 2.49 9.89 7.24
CA CYS A 433 1.15 9.76 6.68
C CYS A 433 0.59 8.39 7.03
N ILE A 434 -0.71 8.36 7.36
CA ILE A 434 -1.46 7.15 7.61
C ILE A 434 -2.80 7.28 6.91
N TYR A 435 -3.26 6.23 6.25
CA TYR A 435 -4.65 6.14 5.79
C TYR A 435 -5.05 4.67 5.65
N GLY A 436 -6.35 4.41 5.67
CA GLY A 436 -6.88 3.06 5.48
C GLY A 436 -7.56 2.89 4.12
N ARG A 437 -7.63 1.65 3.64
CA ARG A 437 -8.44 1.31 2.46
C ARG A 437 -9.31 0.10 2.76
N LYS A 438 -10.51 0.09 2.21
CA LYS A 438 -11.50 -0.97 2.42
C LYS A 438 -11.75 -1.78 1.14
N ALA A 439 -12.03 -3.07 1.30
CA ALA A 439 -12.53 -3.91 0.21
C ALA A 439 -13.93 -3.48 -0.26
N ARG A 440 -14.31 -3.91 -1.46
CA ARG A 440 -15.60 -3.53 -2.09
C ARG A 440 -16.77 -4.28 -1.49
N ARG A 441 -16.59 -5.59 -1.26
CA ARG A 441 -17.59 -6.49 -0.68
C ARG A 441 -17.21 -6.89 0.74
N PRO A 442 -18.21 -7.22 1.58
CA PRO A 442 -17.95 -7.65 2.94
C PRO A 442 -17.26 -9.02 2.99
N LEU A 443 -16.51 -9.26 4.05
CA LEU A 443 -15.82 -10.52 4.31
C LEU A 443 -16.81 -11.55 4.86
N THR A 444 -17.25 -12.48 4.02
CA THR A 444 -18.23 -13.51 4.40
C THR A 444 -17.60 -14.70 5.12
N ALA A 445 -18.36 -15.34 6.01
CA ALA A 445 -17.92 -16.56 6.70
C ALA A 445 -17.94 -17.79 5.77
N LYS A 446 -18.87 -17.84 4.83
CA LYS A 446 -18.99 -18.90 3.83
C LYS A 446 -18.71 -18.29 2.45
N LEU A 447 -17.80 -18.91 1.72
CA LEU A 447 -17.53 -18.59 0.32
C LEU A 447 -18.50 -19.37 -0.56
N ASP A 448 -19.11 -18.69 -1.53
CA ASP A 448 -19.71 -19.37 -2.68
C ASP A 448 -18.58 -19.81 -3.63
N PRO A 449 -18.63 -21.02 -4.21
CA PRO A 449 -17.64 -21.46 -5.20
C PRO A 449 -17.47 -20.53 -6.41
N HIS A 450 -18.47 -19.71 -6.72
CA HIS A 450 -18.45 -18.75 -7.84
C HIS A 450 -18.21 -17.30 -7.41
N ASP A 451 -17.97 -17.03 -6.13
CA ASP A 451 -17.69 -15.67 -5.67
C ASP A 451 -16.32 -15.19 -6.18
N ASN A 452 -16.28 -13.94 -6.66
CA ASN A 452 -15.03 -13.25 -6.93
C ASN A 452 -14.41 -12.79 -5.60
N THR A 453 -13.46 -13.58 -5.09
CA THR A 453 -12.85 -13.35 -3.78
C THR A 453 -12.00 -12.09 -3.72
N TRP A 454 -11.51 -11.60 -4.87
CA TRP A 454 -10.78 -10.33 -4.95
C TRP A 454 -11.64 -9.14 -4.52
N GLU A 455 -12.96 -9.17 -4.76
CA GLU A 455 -13.83 -8.08 -4.31
C GLU A 455 -13.96 -7.99 -2.79
N MET A 456 -13.75 -9.12 -2.09
CA MET A 456 -13.80 -9.22 -0.62
C MET A 456 -12.46 -8.94 0.06
N LEU A 457 -11.34 -9.19 -0.65
CA LEU A 457 -9.99 -9.11 -0.08
C LEU A 457 -9.16 -7.94 -0.63
N GLY A 458 -9.44 -7.52 -1.86
CA GLY A 458 -8.71 -6.47 -2.56
C GLY A 458 -9.07 -5.08 -2.05
N THR A 459 -8.10 -4.41 -1.43
CA THR A 459 -8.24 -3.06 -0.87
C THR A 459 -7.74 -1.95 -1.82
N ASN A 460 -7.17 -2.31 -2.97
CA ASN A 460 -6.63 -1.35 -3.94
C ASN A 460 -7.70 -0.37 -4.44
N LEU A 461 -7.35 0.92 -4.51
CA LEU A 461 -8.28 1.98 -4.94
C LEU A 461 -8.28 2.23 -6.45
N SER A 462 -7.21 1.84 -7.14
CA SER A 462 -7.05 2.06 -8.57
C SER A 462 -7.98 1.15 -9.37
N ILE A 463 -8.76 1.75 -10.27
CA ILE A 463 -9.62 1.06 -11.23
C ILE A 463 -9.10 1.39 -12.62
N LYS A 464 -8.79 0.35 -13.39
CA LYS A 464 -8.48 0.49 -14.82
C LYS A 464 -9.78 0.63 -15.58
N LEU A 465 -9.94 1.72 -16.31
CA LEU A 465 -11.10 1.97 -17.15
C LEU A 465 -10.96 1.23 -18.51
N PRO A 466 -12.06 0.96 -19.23
CA PRO A 466 -12.02 0.25 -20.52
C PRO A 466 -11.16 0.94 -21.58
N ASN A 467 -11.00 2.26 -21.49
CA ASN A 467 -10.13 3.06 -22.36
C ASN A 467 -8.64 2.98 -21.98
N GLY A 468 -8.26 2.18 -20.98
CA GLY A 468 -6.89 2.05 -20.47
C GLY A 468 -6.46 3.14 -19.48
N SER A 469 -7.27 4.18 -19.28
CA SER A 469 -6.97 5.21 -18.27
C SER A 469 -7.30 4.74 -16.86
N TRP A 470 -6.79 5.45 -15.86
CA TRP A 470 -6.92 5.08 -14.45
C TRP A 470 -7.86 6.04 -13.74
N THR A 471 -8.74 5.49 -12.90
CA THR A 471 -9.50 6.26 -11.90
C THR A 471 -9.27 5.70 -10.51
N THR A 472 -9.62 6.48 -9.49
CA THR A 472 -9.47 6.10 -8.07
C THR A 472 -10.83 6.08 -7.39
N ASP A 473 -11.16 4.96 -6.74
CA ASP A 473 -12.37 4.84 -5.94
C ASP A 473 -12.18 5.45 -4.55
N SER A 474 -12.37 6.77 -4.45
CA SER A 474 -12.21 7.53 -3.20
C SER A 474 -13.29 7.21 -2.15
N SER A 475 -14.34 6.45 -2.49
CA SER A 475 -15.38 6.06 -1.53
C SER A 475 -14.91 4.97 -0.55
N ARG A 476 -13.91 4.17 -0.96
CA ARG A 476 -13.30 3.10 -0.15
C ARG A 476 -12.09 3.55 0.65
N LEU A 477 -11.69 4.81 0.48
CA LEU A 477 -10.66 5.45 1.28
C LEU A 477 -11.21 5.76 2.68
N ILE A 478 -10.52 5.27 3.71
CA ILE A 478 -10.80 5.56 5.12
C ILE A 478 -9.80 6.62 5.57
N LEU A 479 -10.30 7.85 5.79
CA LEU A 479 -9.49 8.96 6.26
C LEU A 479 -9.18 8.82 7.75
N MET A 480 -8.06 9.40 8.17
CA MET A 480 -7.69 9.50 9.60
C MET A 480 -8.44 10.62 10.32
N ASP A 481 -9.68 10.87 9.93
CA ASP A 481 -10.52 11.94 10.45
C ASP A 481 -11.43 11.43 11.59
N ARG A 482 -12.18 12.35 12.21
CA ARG A 482 -13.12 12.00 13.28
C ARG A 482 -14.24 11.06 12.86
N ARG A 483 -14.55 10.94 11.57
CA ARG A 483 -15.71 10.20 11.06
C ARG A 483 -15.36 8.77 10.66
N ASP A 484 -14.24 8.60 9.96
CA ASP A 484 -13.87 7.37 9.29
C ASP A 484 -12.93 6.51 10.14
N PHE A 485 -12.03 7.12 10.93
CA PHE A 485 -11.01 6.38 11.70
C PHE A 485 -11.59 5.30 12.60
N ASN A 486 -12.71 5.59 13.28
CA ASN A 486 -13.35 4.65 14.19
C ASN A 486 -13.85 3.37 13.48
N GLN A 487 -14.04 3.39 12.16
CA GLN A 487 -14.43 2.19 11.40
C GLN A 487 -13.31 1.13 11.38
N LEU A 488 -12.04 1.50 11.59
CA LEU A 488 -10.91 0.56 11.56
C LEU A 488 -10.81 -0.30 12.83
N GLY A 489 -11.39 0.15 13.95
CA GLY A 489 -11.29 -0.59 15.22
C GLY A 489 -9.85 -0.72 15.75
N ILE A 490 -8.99 0.27 15.44
CA ILE A 490 -7.59 0.31 15.86
C ILE A 490 -7.35 1.42 16.89
N GLY A 491 -6.46 1.15 17.85
CA GLY A 491 -6.03 2.09 18.87
C GLY A 491 -4.62 2.64 18.62
N VAL A 492 -4.13 3.43 19.57
CA VAL A 492 -2.76 3.98 19.52
C VAL A 492 -1.71 2.85 19.55
N ASP A 493 -1.96 1.78 20.31
CA ASP A 493 -1.02 0.65 20.39
C ASP A 493 -0.91 -0.10 19.05
N ASP A 494 -2.00 -0.24 18.28
CA ASP A 494 -1.97 -0.79 16.92
C ASP A 494 -1.19 0.12 15.95
N LEU A 495 -1.32 1.46 16.10
CA LEU A 495 -0.57 2.43 15.28
C LEU A 495 0.94 2.39 15.59
N ILE A 496 1.31 2.27 16.87
CA ILE A 496 2.69 2.05 17.32
C ILE A 496 3.24 0.76 16.71
N ASP A 497 2.48 -0.33 16.78
CA ASP A 497 2.87 -1.62 16.22
C ASP A 497 3.03 -1.55 14.69
N ALA A 498 2.13 -0.84 14.00
CA ALA A 498 2.21 -0.60 12.56
C ALA A 498 3.44 0.22 12.17
N TYR A 499 3.76 1.26 12.95
CA TYR A 499 4.93 2.09 12.75
C TYR A 499 6.23 1.30 12.91
N ILE A 500 6.36 0.52 13.98
CA ILE A 500 7.55 -0.31 14.22
C ILE A 500 7.71 -1.35 13.12
N GLN A 501 6.64 -2.04 12.71
CA GLN A 501 6.71 -2.99 11.60
C GLN A 501 7.12 -2.33 10.28
N THR A 502 6.65 -1.11 10.04
CA THR A 502 7.05 -0.33 8.86
C THR A 502 8.54 0.00 8.91
N VAL A 503 9.05 0.49 10.04
CA VAL A 503 10.47 0.81 10.24
C VAL A 503 11.35 -0.43 10.05
N LEU A 504 10.99 -1.56 10.67
CA LEU A 504 11.75 -2.81 10.52
C LEU A 504 11.80 -3.29 9.06
N ALA A 505 10.68 -3.21 8.33
CA ALA A 505 10.63 -3.59 6.91
C ALA A 505 11.50 -2.67 6.04
N VAL A 506 11.51 -1.36 6.34
CA VAL A 506 12.35 -0.39 5.62
C VAL A 506 13.82 -0.64 5.86
N ILE A 507 14.23 -0.87 7.12
CA ILE A 507 15.62 -1.18 7.47
C ILE A 507 16.08 -2.47 6.79
N ALA A 508 15.24 -3.51 6.76
CA ALA A 508 15.55 -4.76 6.07
C ALA A 508 15.85 -4.54 4.58
N ILE A 509 15.03 -3.74 3.90
CA ILE A 509 15.21 -3.43 2.47
C ILE A 509 16.40 -2.50 2.23
N ASP A 510 16.65 -1.54 3.13
CA ASP A 510 17.80 -0.63 3.03
C ASP A 510 19.11 -1.42 3.18
N LYS A 511 19.21 -2.32 4.17
CA LYS A 511 20.35 -3.23 4.35
C LYS A 511 20.54 -4.19 3.18
N MET A 512 19.45 -4.68 2.59
CA MET A 512 19.52 -5.46 1.34
C MET A 512 20.08 -4.59 0.19
N SER A 513 19.69 -3.32 0.11
CA SER A 513 20.23 -2.38 -0.88
C SER A 513 21.73 -2.15 -0.68
N GLU A 514 22.19 -1.99 0.57
CA GLU A 514 23.62 -1.89 0.90
C GLU A 514 24.39 -3.14 0.48
N ARG A 515 23.84 -4.33 0.73
CA ARG A 515 24.47 -5.59 0.35
C ARG A 515 24.59 -5.75 -1.17
N LEU A 516 23.58 -5.34 -1.92
CA LEU A 516 23.58 -5.38 -3.38
C LEU A 516 24.46 -4.30 -4.02
N MET A 517 24.80 -3.24 -3.28
CA MET A 517 25.65 -2.14 -3.74
C MET A 517 27.03 -2.16 -3.06
N ALA A 518 27.52 -3.36 -2.71
CA ALA A 518 28.81 -3.52 -2.06
C ALA A 518 29.92 -2.82 -2.89
N ASN A 519 30.70 -1.95 -2.25
CA ASN A 519 31.75 -1.14 -2.89
C ASN A 519 31.25 -0.14 -3.96
N GLY A 520 29.97 0.24 -3.94
CA GLY A 520 29.41 1.25 -4.84
C GLY A 520 29.05 0.72 -6.24
N HIS A 521 29.20 -0.58 -6.49
CA HIS A 521 28.80 -1.23 -7.73
C HIS A 521 27.67 -2.23 -7.44
N PHE A 522 26.78 -2.41 -8.41
CA PHE A 522 25.67 -3.35 -8.26
C PHE A 522 26.14 -4.79 -8.48
N ASP A 523 25.92 -5.66 -7.49
CA ASP A 523 26.27 -7.07 -7.56
C ASP A 523 25.20 -7.87 -8.34
N TYR A 524 25.37 -7.93 -9.66
CA TYR A 524 24.50 -8.69 -10.56
C TYR A 524 24.49 -10.19 -10.27
N GLN A 525 25.61 -10.77 -9.81
CA GLN A 525 25.69 -12.21 -9.54
C GLN A 525 24.85 -12.56 -8.32
N LEU A 526 25.01 -11.78 -7.23
CA LEU A 526 24.19 -11.92 -6.04
C LEU A 526 22.71 -11.66 -6.37
N PHE A 527 22.39 -10.60 -7.09
CA PHE A 527 21.02 -10.30 -7.46
C PHE A 527 20.37 -11.42 -8.26
N ARG A 528 21.07 -11.97 -9.28
CA ARG A 528 20.58 -13.10 -10.08
C ARG A 528 20.39 -14.37 -9.26
N SER A 529 21.28 -14.62 -8.30
CA SER A 529 21.15 -15.80 -7.43
C SER A 529 19.90 -15.74 -6.54
N LEU A 530 19.55 -14.54 -6.08
CA LEU A 530 18.35 -14.32 -5.28
C LEU A 530 17.13 -14.27 -6.21
N ASN A 531 17.12 -13.44 -7.24
CA ASN A 531 15.97 -13.16 -8.09
C ASN A 531 16.22 -13.58 -9.55
N PRO A 532 16.17 -14.89 -9.86
CA PRO A 532 16.50 -15.44 -11.17
C PRO A 532 15.32 -15.33 -12.15
N ASP A 533 14.97 -14.10 -12.53
CA ASP A 533 13.97 -13.81 -13.57
C ASP A 533 14.64 -13.09 -14.75
N ASP A 534 14.72 -13.77 -15.90
CA ASP A 534 15.44 -13.28 -17.07
C ASP A 534 14.74 -12.06 -17.70
N ALA A 535 13.41 -11.95 -17.60
CA ALA A 535 12.68 -10.80 -18.12
C ALA A 535 13.03 -9.54 -17.32
N LEU A 536 13.08 -9.63 -15.98
CA LEU A 536 13.53 -8.53 -15.14
C LEU A 536 15.00 -8.17 -15.39
N LEU A 537 15.88 -9.16 -15.51
CA LEU A 537 17.31 -8.90 -15.76
C LEU A 537 17.53 -8.17 -17.08
N ARG A 538 16.79 -8.53 -18.14
CA ARG A 538 16.78 -7.79 -19.42
C ARG A 538 16.28 -6.36 -19.27
N GLU A 539 15.24 -6.13 -18.47
CA GLU A 539 14.74 -4.78 -18.19
C GLU A 539 15.83 -3.94 -17.49
N ILE A 540 16.52 -4.48 -16.48
CA ILE A 540 17.61 -3.78 -15.80
C ILE A 540 18.77 -3.47 -16.76
N GLN A 541 19.10 -4.41 -17.66
CA GLN A 541 20.12 -4.23 -18.69
C GLN A 541 19.82 -3.07 -19.64
N GLN A 542 18.55 -2.87 -20.01
CA GLN A 542 18.16 -1.77 -20.92
C GLN A 542 18.54 -0.38 -20.38
N ALA A 543 18.47 -0.18 -19.07
CA ALA A 543 18.83 1.08 -18.43
C ALA A 543 20.31 1.21 -18.07
N ASN A 544 21.07 0.10 -18.12
CA ASN A 544 22.46 0.02 -17.68
C ASN A 544 23.30 -0.74 -18.71
N PRO A 545 23.38 -0.30 -19.98
CA PRO A 545 24.07 -1.06 -21.02
C PRO A 545 25.57 -1.22 -20.72
N ASP A 546 26.21 -0.17 -20.22
CA ASP A 546 27.66 -0.11 -20.02
C ASP A 546 28.15 -1.11 -18.93
N ASP A 547 27.36 -1.33 -17.88
CA ASP A 547 27.71 -2.24 -16.77
C ASP A 547 27.82 -3.72 -17.20
N PHE A 548 27.27 -4.08 -18.38
CA PHE A 548 27.27 -5.45 -18.89
C PHE A 548 28.28 -5.71 -20.01
N PHE A 549 28.89 -4.67 -20.57
CA PHE A 549 29.99 -4.84 -21.54
C PHE A 549 31.34 -5.11 -20.84
N ASP A 550 31.50 -4.66 -19.59
CA ASP A 550 32.73 -4.87 -18.79
C ASP A 550 32.75 -6.20 -18.00
N SER A 551 31.70 -7.02 -18.10
CA SER A 551 31.57 -8.30 -17.35
C SER A 551 31.69 -9.57 -18.20
N GLN A 552 32.14 -9.45 -19.46
CA GLN A 552 32.50 -10.59 -20.33
C GLN A 552 33.99 -10.90 -20.33
#